data_AF-B3CTX7-F1
#
_entry.id   AF-B3CTX7-F1
#
_cell.length_a   1.000
_cell.length_b   1.000
_cell.length_c   1.000
_cell.angle_alpha   90.00
_cell.angle_beta   90.00
_cell.angle_gamma   90.00
#
_symmetry.space_group_name_H-M   'P 1'
#
loop_
_entity.id
_entity.type
_entity.pdbx_description
1 polymer ?
#
loop_
_entity_poly.entity_id
_entity_poly.type
_entity_poly.pdbx_seq_one_letter_code
_entity_poly.pdbx_strand_id
1 'polypeptide(L)'
;METLTADEVKKNFRMVFQHKVNNILGIENMTLIDNLKLIRVDNLNTNIALALCNEEREFLAESKARYLINAGVIKPNSKKSQAMVDKDLLYWLRVSYSIEEYSFLYYGI
;
A
#
# COMPACT_ATOMS: atom_id res chain seq x y z
N MET A 1 6.41 -9.16 -26.38
CA MET A 1 6.12 -8.86 -24.96
C MET A 1 4.61 -8.86 -24.82
N GLU A 2 4.06 -9.75 -24.00
CA GLU A 2 2.65 -9.67 -23.62
C GLU A 2 2.44 -8.40 -22.79
N THR A 3 1.55 -7.54 -23.24
CA THR A 3 1.16 -6.33 -22.50
C THR A 3 0.25 -6.74 -21.35
N LEU A 4 0.73 -6.57 -20.11
CA LEU A 4 -0.09 -6.76 -18.91
C LEU A 4 -1.29 -5.81 -18.95
N THR A 5 -2.46 -6.32 -18.59
CA THR A 5 -3.66 -5.51 -18.37
C THR A 5 -3.54 -4.72 -17.06
N ALA A 6 -4.34 -3.65 -16.94
CA ALA A 6 -4.44 -2.83 -15.73
C ALA A 6 -4.75 -3.66 -14.47
N ASP A 7 -5.61 -4.66 -14.59
CA ASP A 7 -6.03 -5.51 -13.46
C ASP A 7 -4.94 -6.51 -13.05
N GLU A 8 -4.18 -7.04 -14.01
CA GLU A 8 -3.01 -7.88 -13.73
C GLU A 8 -1.92 -7.09 -13.02
N VAL A 9 -1.65 -5.85 -13.44
CA VAL A 9 -0.69 -4.98 -12.74
C VAL A 9 -1.14 -4.71 -11.31
N LYS A 10 -2.42 -4.40 -11.09
CA LYS A 10 -2.96 -4.19 -9.74
C LYS A 10 -2.84 -5.46 -8.87
N LYS A 11 -3.14 -6.63 -9.44
CA LYS A 11 -3.02 -7.91 -8.74
C LYS A 11 -1.56 -8.21 -8.37
N ASN A 12 -0.64 -8.06 -9.32
CA ASN A 12 0.79 -8.26 -9.09
C ASN A 12 1.34 -7.30 -8.03
N PHE A 13 0.98 -6.02 -8.14
CA PHE A 13 1.37 -5.03 -7.14
C PHE A 13 0.85 -5.39 -5.75
N ARG A 14 -0.41 -5.83 -5.60
CA ARG A 14 -0.96 -6.28 -4.31
C ARG A 14 -0.19 -7.47 -3.74
N MET A 15 0.19 -8.44 -4.56
CA MET A 15 0.97 -9.60 -4.11
C MET A 15 2.35 -9.18 -3.60
N VAL A 16 3.07 -8.37 -4.37
CA VAL A 16 4.38 -7.84 -3.97
C VAL A 16 4.27 -7.00 -2.71
N PHE A 17 3.28 -6.12 -2.63
CA PHE A 17 3.02 -5.30 -1.44
C PHE A 17 2.79 -6.16 -0.19
N GLN A 18 1.96 -7.20 -0.28
CA GLN A 18 1.73 -8.12 0.84
C GLN A 18 3.04 -8.80 1.28
N HIS A 19 3.81 -9.32 0.32
CA HIS A 19 5.09 -9.96 0.60
C HIS A 19 6.05 -9.01 1.32
N LYS A 20 6.15 -7.75 0.87
CA LYS A 20 7.00 -6.73 1.49
C LYS A 20 6.54 -6.39 2.91
N VAL A 21 5.23 -6.22 3.14
CA VAL A 21 4.68 -5.99 4.48
C VAL A 21 5.04 -7.13 5.43
N ASN A 22 4.77 -8.38 5.03
CA ASN A 22 5.02 -9.53 5.89
C ASN A 22 6.51 -9.67 6.21
N ASN A 23 7.38 -9.52 5.22
CA ASN A 23 8.83 -9.54 5.42
C ASN A 23 9.28 -8.46 6.42
N ILE A 24 8.85 -7.20 6.26
CA ILE A 24 9.21 -6.10 7.18
C ILE A 24 8.73 -6.40 8.61
N LEU A 25 7.55 -7.02 8.77
CA LEU A 25 6.97 -7.35 10.07
C LEU A 25 7.46 -8.68 10.67
N GLY A 26 8.31 -9.43 9.96
CA GLY A 26 8.78 -10.75 10.40
C GLY A 26 7.68 -11.82 10.44
N ILE A 27 6.65 -11.68 9.59
CA ILE A 27 5.56 -12.64 9.41
C ILE A 27 5.87 -13.51 8.20
N GLU A 28 5.38 -14.75 8.18
CA GLU A 28 5.52 -15.62 7.01
C GLU A 28 5.04 -14.92 5.73
N ASN A 29 5.90 -14.94 4.70
CA ASN A 29 5.77 -14.07 3.53
C ASN A 29 4.43 -14.18 2.80
N MET A 30 3.84 -15.38 2.76
CA MET A 30 2.60 -15.65 2.03
C MET A 30 1.34 -15.48 2.90
N THR A 31 1.49 -15.15 4.19
CA THR A 31 0.35 -14.95 5.08
C THR A 31 -0.54 -13.81 4.59
N LEU A 32 -1.85 -14.04 4.53
CA LEU A 32 -2.81 -13.01 4.12
C LEU A 32 -2.92 -11.90 5.17
N ILE A 33 -2.97 -10.66 4.70
CA ILE A 33 -3.14 -9.49 5.58
C ILE A 33 -4.63 -9.20 5.76
N ASP A 34 -5.07 -9.14 7.01
CA ASP A 34 -6.47 -8.84 7.33
C ASP A 34 -6.85 -7.43 6.87
N ASN A 35 -8.00 -7.33 6.21
CA ASN A 35 -8.53 -6.08 5.67
C ASN A 35 -7.63 -5.38 4.63
N LEU A 36 -6.68 -6.09 4.00
CA LEU A 36 -5.79 -5.53 2.97
C LEU A 36 -6.53 -4.83 1.81
N LYS A 37 -7.74 -5.30 1.47
CA LYS A 37 -8.61 -4.68 0.45
C LYS A 37 -8.93 -3.21 0.74
N LEU A 38 -8.85 -2.78 2.01
CA LEU A 38 -9.08 -1.39 2.39
C LEU A 38 -7.93 -0.48 1.95
N ILE A 39 -6.71 -0.99 1.81
CA ILE A 39 -5.62 -0.24 1.21
C ILE A 39 -5.93 -0.05 -0.26
N ARG A 40 -6.22 1.20 -0.61
CA ARG A 40 -6.46 1.63 -1.97
C ARG A 40 -5.14 1.60 -2.74
N VAL A 41 -5.06 0.69 -3.70
CA VAL A 41 -4.03 0.64 -4.76
C VAL A 41 -4.62 1.12 -6.08
N ASP A 42 -5.87 1.55 -6.08
CA ASP A 42 -6.60 2.24 -7.15
C ASP A 42 -6.07 3.66 -7.40
N ASN A 43 -5.44 4.31 -6.41
CA ASN A 43 -4.66 5.54 -6.65
C ASN A 43 -3.30 5.28 -7.30
N LEU A 44 -2.93 4.02 -7.54
CA LEU A 44 -1.81 3.70 -8.42
C LEU A 44 -2.27 4.07 -9.83
N ASN A 45 -1.86 5.24 -10.31
CA ASN A 45 -2.12 5.65 -11.70
C ASN A 45 -1.65 4.50 -12.59
N THR A 46 -2.61 3.78 -13.17
CA THR A 46 -2.30 2.48 -13.76
C THR A 46 -1.46 2.65 -15.02
N ASN A 47 -1.51 3.84 -15.64
CA ASN A 47 -0.61 4.23 -16.73
C ASN A 47 0.83 4.40 -16.24
N ILE A 48 1.04 4.96 -15.03
CA ILE A 48 2.37 5.03 -14.42
C ILE A 48 2.83 3.61 -14.06
N ALA A 49 2.00 2.80 -13.42
CA ALA A 49 2.36 1.43 -13.05
C ALA A 49 2.62 0.49 -14.23
N LEU A 50 1.99 0.74 -15.38
CA LEU A 50 2.27 0.05 -16.64
C LEU A 50 3.59 0.53 -17.27
N ALA A 51 3.97 1.79 -17.07
CA ALA A 51 5.21 2.37 -17.55
C ALA A 51 6.45 1.96 -16.70
N LEU A 52 6.25 1.62 -15.43
CA LEU A 52 7.32 1.20 -14.53
C LEU A 52 7.83 -0.23 -14.85
N CYS A 53 9.15 -0.42 -14.75
CA CYS A 53 9.75 -1.75 -14.80
C CYS A 53 9.45 -2.55 -13.52
N ASN A 54 9.87 -3.83 -13.46
CA ASN A 54 9.58 -4.69 -12.31
C ASN A 54 10.19 -4.14 -11.01
N GLU A 55 11.45 -3.72 -11.06
CA GLU A 55 12.21 -3.22 -9.91
C GLU A 55 11.58 -1.96 -9.32
N GLU A 56 11.14 -1.03 -10.17
CA GLU A 56 10.47 0.20 -9.75
C GLU A 56 9.12 -0.07 -9.08
N ARG A 57 8.36 -1.05 -9.60
CA ARG A 57 7.11 -1.49 -8.97
C ARG A 57 7.34 -2.13 -7.61
N GLU A 58 8.37 -2.94 -7.47
CA GLU A 58 8.76 -3.52 -6.18
C GLU A 58 9.19 -2.46 -5.17
N PHE A 59 10.00 -1.49 -5.61
CA PHE A 59 10.41 -0.37 -4.78
C PHE A 59 9.21 0.43 -4.29
N LEU A 60 8.25 0.74 -5.18
CA LEU A 60 7.04 1.48 -4.82
C LEU A 60 6.18 0.70 -3.83
N ALA A 61 6.03 -0.61 -4.01
CA ALA A 61 5.33 -1.48 -3.07
C ALA A 61 6.00 -1.49 -1.69
N GLU A 62 7.33 -1.58 -1.65
CA GLU A 62 8.09 -1.56 -0.40
C GLU A 62 8.02 -0.20 0.31
N SER A 63 8.19 0.90 -0.44
CA SER A 63 8.10 2.26 0.10
C SER A 63 6.73 2.51 0.74
N LYS A 64 5.65 2.13 0.03
CA LYS A 64 4.28 2.22 0.56
C LYS A 64 4.08 1.32 1.78
N ALA A 65 4.67 0.13 1.81
CA ALA A 65 4.58 -0.78 2.95
C ALA A 65 5.24 -0.16 4.20
N ARG A 66 6.47 0.35 4.06
CA ARG A 66 7.20 1.04 5.14
C ARG A 66 6.42 2.24 5.66
N TYR A 67 5.89 3.06 4.76
CA TYR A 67 5.08 4.22 5.14
C TYR A 67 3.86 3.83 5.99
N LEU A 68 3.07 2.86 5.56
CA LEU A 68 1.86 2.43 6.29
C LEU A 68 2.17 1.71 7.60
N ILE A 69 3.30 1.00 7.69
CA ILE A 69 3.78 0.39 8.93
C ILE A 69 4.24 1.47 9.91
N ASN A 70 5.04 2.43 9.47
CA ASN A 70 5.51 3.53 10.30
C ASN A 70 4.36 4.42 10.81
N ALA A 71 3.30 4.59 10.00
CA ALA A 71 2.08 5.27 10.40
C ALA A 71 1.19 4.45 11.36
N GLY A 72 1.56 3.20 11.67
CA GLY A 72 0.78 2.30 12.53
C GLY A 72 -0.50 1.75 11.89
N VAL A 73 -0.77 2.10 10.63
CA VAL A 73 -1.95 1.64 9.87
C VAL A 73 -1.89 0.15 9.60
N ILE A 74 -0.69 -0.38 9.33
CA ILE A 74 -0.47 -1.81 9.19
C ILE A 74 0.40 -2.29 10.35
N LYS A 75 -0.09 -3.29 11.08
CA LYS A 75 0.60 -3.84 12.25
C LYS A 75 0.36 -5.34 12.40
N PRO A 76 1.26 -6.07 13.07
CA PRO A 76 0.98 -7.44 13.47
C PRO A 76 -0.23 -7.52 14.39
N ASN A 77 -0.96 -8.63 14.31
CA ASN A 77 -1.96 -9.00 15.30
C ASN A 77 -1.30 -9.28 16.65
N SER A 78 -2.11 -9.45 17.70
CA SER A 78 -1.60 -9.70 19.06
C SER A 78 -0.68 -10.92 19.18
N LYS A 79 -0.83 -11.90 18.28
CA LYS A 79 -0.02 -13.13 18.23
C LYS A 79 1.23 -13.00 17.34
N LYS A 80 1.41 -11.87 16.67
CA LYS A 80 2.45 -11.64 15.63
C LYS A 80 2.47 -12.69 14.52
N SER A 81 1.35 -13.39 14.31
CA SER A 81 1.24 -14.46 13.31
C SER A 81 0.67 -13.98 11.98
N GLN A 82 0.14 -12.75 11.96
CA GLN A 82 -0.57 -12.17 10.81
C GLN A 82 -0.56 -10.66 10.93
N ALA A 83 -0.54 -9.94 9.81
CA ALA A 83 -0.70 -8.49 9.80
C ALA A 83 -2.16 -8.10 9.59
N MET A 84 -2.54 -6.94 10.10
CA MET A 84 -3.87 -6.36 9.93
C MET A 84 -3.79 -4.88 9.56
N VAL A 85 -4.78 -4.43 8.81
CA VAL A 85 -5.01 -3.00 8.57
C VAL A 85 -5.92 -2.45 9.66
N ASP A 86 -5.42 -1.43 10.37
CA ASP A 86 -6.18 -0.62 11.32
C ASP A 86 -7.09 0.35 10.55
N LYS A 87 -8.40 0.14 10.64
CA LYS A 87 -9.39 0.86 9.84
C LYS A 87 -9.52 2.32 10.25
N ASP A 88 -9.40 2.58 11.55
CA ASP A 88 -9.59 3.92 12.12
C ASP A 88 -8.38 4.78 11.77
N LEU A 89 -7.17 4.25 11.96
CA LEU A 89 -5.95 4.95 11.54
C LEU A 89 -5.90 5.16 10.03
N LEU A 90 -6.34 4.18 9.22
CA LEU A 90 -6.43 4.35 7.78
C LEU A 90 -7.40 5.48 7.39
N TYR A 91 -8.54 5.58 8.09
CA TYR A 91 -9.51 6.66 7.87
C TYR A 91 -8.89 8.01 8.19
N TRP A 92 -8.28 8.16 9.38
CA TRP A 92 -7.63 9.41 9.78
C TRP A 92 -6.51 9.82 8.84
N LEU A 93 -5.68 8.86 8.39
CA LEU A 93 -4.61 9.13 7.44
C LEU A 93 -5.14 9.73 6.13
N ARG A 94 -6.27 9.20 5.62
CA ARG A 94 -6.92 9.75 4.42
C ARG A 94 -7.45 11.16 4.64
N VAL A 95 -8.11 11.39 5.78
CA VAL A 95 -8.63 12.71 6.11
C VAL A 95 -7.50 13.73 6.19
N SER A 96 -6.37 13.39 6.83
CA SER A 96 -5.20 14.27 6.90
C SER A 96 -4.65 14.62 5.52
N TYR A 97 -4.48 13.63 4.63
CA TYR A 97 -4.05 13.87 3.25
C TYR A 97 -5.01 14.78 2.48
N SER A 98 -6.32 14.56 2.62
CA SER A 98 -7.30 15.44 1.98
C SER A 98 -7.22 16.86 2.52
N ILE A 99 -7.06 17.04 3.83
CA ILE A 99 -6.90 18.38 4.43
C ILE A 99 -5.63 19.07 3.90
N GLU A 100 -4.51 18.36 3.78
CA GLU A 100 -3.27 18.90 3.22
C GLU A 100 -3.45 19.31 1.76
N GLU A 101 -4.02 18.45 0.91
CA GLU A 101 -4.31 18.78 -0.50
C GLU A 101 -5.24 20.01 -0.63
N TYR A 102 -6.30 20.06 0.17
CA TYR A 102 -7.20 21.22 0.21
C TYR A 102 -6.46 22.49 0.67
N SER A 103 -5.57 22.37 1.66
CA SER A 103 -4.81 23.50 2.19
C SER A 103 -3.82 24.04 1.17
N PHE A 104 -3.12 23.17 0.42
CA PHE A 104 -2.26 23.55 -0.69
C PHE A 104 -3.03 24.28 -1.80
N LEU A 105 -4.21 23.76 -2.19
CA LEU A 105 -5.01 24.32 -3.27
C LEU A 105 -5.63 25.68 -2.93
N TYR A 106 -6.03 25.90 -1.67
CA TYR A 106 -6.71 27.13 -1.26
C TYR A 106 -5.80 28.19 -0.63
N TYR A 107 -4.74 27.79 0.07
CA TYR A 107 -3.88 28.72 0.78
C TYR A 107 -2.51 28.91 0.13
N GLY A 108 -2.19 28.17 -0.94
CA GLY A 108 -1.08 28.47 -1.85
C GLY A 108 0.23 28.81 -1.14
N ILE A 109 0.72 27.93 -0.27
CA ILE A 109 2.05 28.03 0.33
C ILE A 109 3.07 27.41 -0.64
#